data_AF-A0A529HRC8-F1
#
_entry.id   AF-A0A529HRC8-F1
#
_cell.length_a   1.000
_cell.length_b   1.000
_cell.length_c   1.000
_cell.angle_alpha   90.00
_cell.angle_beta   90.00
_cell.angle_gamma   90.00
#
_symmetry.space_group_name_H-M   'P 1'
#
loop_
_entity.id
_entity.type
_entity.pdbx_description
1 polymer ?
#
loop_
_entity_poly.entity_id
_entity_poly.type
_entity_poly.pdbx_seq_one_letter_code
_entity_poly.pdbx_strand_id
1 'polypeptide(L)'
;AFTSYDYTAFHETVPPSALEEMMGFEADRMRNLVLTDDVIKTERDVILEERRSRIDNDPQAVLDEEVDATLWQNQPYRIPVIGWMQEMEQLNREDAKAFYDTFYRPNNAVVIVAGDVDPDAVKAMAERTYGKVARGPDLRPRIRPVEPEQNTKRTVTLTDARVSVPSFSTQWVVPSY
;
A
#
# COMPACT_ATOMS: atom_id res chain seq x y z
N ALA A 1 -9.55 2.76 3.76
CA ALA A 1 -8.10 2.85 3.52
C ALA A 1 -7.63 1.58 2.83
N PHE A 2 -6.64 1.69 1.94
CA PHE A 2 -6.04 0.55 1.25
C PHE A 2 -4.61 0.88 0.80
N THR A 3 -3.83 -0.17 0.54
CA THR A 3 -2.47 -0.06 0.01
C THR A 3 -2.39 -0.80 -1.32
N SER A 4 -1.63 -0.23 -2.25
CA SER A 4 -1.26 -0.82 -3.53
C SER A 4 0.27 -0.74 -3.68
N TYR A 5 0.79 -1.26 -4.79
CA TYR A 5 2.22 -1.23 -5.10
C TYR A 5 2.82 0.18 -5.09
N ASP A 6 2.05 1.18 -5.57
CA ASP A 6 2.57 2.53 -5.80
C ASP A 6 2.16 3.56 -4.74
N TYR A 7 1.12 3.29 -3.95
CA TYR A 7 0.57 4.27 -3.01
C TYR A 7 -0.26 3.61 -1.91
N THR A 8 -0.44 4.35 -0.81
CA THR A 8 -1.45 4.08 0.20
C THR A 8 -2.47 5.20 0.16
N ALA A 9 -3.76 4.85 0.19
CA ALA A 9 -4.86 5.79 0.18
C ALA A 9 -5.70 5.65 1.45
N PHE A 10 -5.93 6.79 2.09
CA PHE A 10 -6.94 6.96 3.12
C PHE A 10 -8.04 7.84 2.55
N HIS A 11 -9.29 7.46 2.80
CA HIS A 11 -10.43 8.11 2.17
C HIS A 11 -11.66 7.94 3.05
N GLU A 12 -12.45 9.01 3.10
CA GLU A 12 -13.61 9.13 3.95
C GLU A 12 -14.74 9.75 3.13
N THR A 13 -15.97 9.34 3.40
CA THR A 13 -17.17 9.97 2.84
C THR A 13 -17.89 10.67 3.97
N VAL A 14 -17.95 12.00 3.90
CA VAL A 14 -18.50 12.85 4.96
C VAL A 14 -19.45 13.90 4.36
N PRO A 15 -20.43 14.40 5.13
CA PRO A 15 -21.19 15.56 4.72
C PRO A 15 -20.29 16.80 4.57
N PRO A 16 -20.61 17.77 3.69
CA PRO A 16 -19.77 18.96 3.48
C PRO A 16 -19.47 19.74 4.77
N SER A 17 -20.39 19.76 5.72
CA SER A 17 -20.23 20.44 7.01
C SER A 17 -19.14 19.82 7.91
N ALA A 18 -18.77 18.57 7.69
CA ALA A 18 -17.75 17.85 8.47
C ALA A 18 -16.38 17.82 7.76
N LEU A 19 -16.26 18.42 6.57
CA LEU A 19 -15.06 18.33 5.76
C LEU A 19 -13.82 18.88 6.46
N GLU A 20 -13.89 20.09 7.03
CA GLU A 20 -12.74 20.72 7.70
C GLU A 20 -12.30 19.92 8.94
N GLU A 21 -13.27 19.35 9.67
CA GLU A 21 -12.98 18.49 10.83
C GLU A 21 -12.26 17.21 10.39
N MET A 22 -12.74 16.56 9.33
CA MET A 22 -12.09 15.36 8.79
C MET A 22 -10.67 15.66 8.27
N MET A 23 -10.48 16.79 7.58
CA MET A 23 -9.13 17.25 7.19
C MET A 23 -8.22 17.45 8.40
N GLY A 24 -8.78 17.92 9.52
CA GLY A 24 -8.07 18.05 10.80
C GLY A 24 -7.57 16.70 11.33
N PHE A 25 -8.42 15.67 11.33
CA PHE A 25 -8.03 14.32 11.77
C PHE A 25 -6.97 13.70 10.86
N GLU A 26 -7.09 13.87 9.55
CA GLU A 26 -6.09 13.36 8.60
C GLU A 26 -4.75 14.10 8.71
N ALA A 27 -4.79 15.42 8.93
CA ALA A 27 -3.59 16.22 9.17
C ALA A 27 -2.90 15.81 10.48
N ASP A 28 -3.65 15.54 11.54
CA ASP A 28 -3.13 15.03 12.81
C ASP A 28 -2.47 13.66 12.63
N ARG A 29 -3.18 12.71 12.00
CA ARG A 29 -2.67 11.37 11.72
C ARG A 29 -1.39 11.38 10.88
N MET A 30 -1.16 12.40 10.06
CA MET A 30 0.06 12.53 9.26
C MET A 30 1.33 12.64 10.11
N ARG A 31 1.28 13.23 11.32
CA ARG A 31 2.48 13.41 12.16
C ARG A 31 2.38 12.97 13.62
N ASN A 32 1.19 12.75 14.15
CA ASN A 32 0.97 12.52 15.57
C ASN A 32 0.57 11.07 15.90
N LEU A 33 0.85 10.12 14.98
CA LEU A 33 0.55 8.71 15.23
C LEU A 33 1.42 8.17 16.38
N VAL A 34 0.75 7.62 17.40
CA VAL A 34 1.41 6.98 18.55
C VAL A 34 1.43 5.48 18.31
N LEU A 35 2.62 4.94 18.06
CA LEU A 35 2.86 3.51 17.91
C LEU A 35 3.54 2.98 19.18
N THR A 36 2.88 2.05 19.87
CA THR A 36 3.44 1.33 21.03
C THR A 36 3.77 -0.11 20.63
N ASP A 37 4.68 -0.76 21.37
CA ASP A 37 5.07 -2.14 21.08
C ASP A 37 3.86 -3.10 21.18
N ASP A 38 2.95 -2.86 22.12
CA ASP A 38 1.73 -3.68 22.30
C ASP A 38 0.77 -3.54 21.12
N VAL A 39 0.58 -2.32 20.60
CA VAL A 39 -0.25 -2.08 19.40
C VAL A 39 0.37 -2.76 18.19
N ILE A 40 1.68 -2.60 17.99
CA ILE A 40 2.38 -3.21 16.85
C ILE A 40 2.34 -4.74 16.91
N LYS A 41 2.54 -5.32 18.10
CA LYS A 41 2.44 -6.77 18.26
C LYS A 41 1.05 -7.28 17.92
N THR A 42 0.01 -6.63 18.42
CA THR A 42 -1.38 -7.01 18.16
C THR A 42 -1.71 -6.87 16.68
N GLU A 43 -1.33 -5.75 16.07
CA GLU A 43 -1.58 -5.51 14.65
C GLU A 43 -0.80 -6.48 13.76
N ARG A 44 0.42 -6.88 14.16
CA ARG A 44 1.18 -7.91 13.45
C ARG A 44 0.43 -9.23 13.41
N ASP A 45 -0.15 -9.65 14.53
CA ASP A 45 -0.94 -10.89 14.56
C ASP A 45 -2.17 -10.77 13.64
N VAL A 46 -2.81 -9.60 13.57
CA VAL A 46 -3.93 -9.33 12.66
C VAL A 46 -3.52 -9.43 11.19
N ILE A 47 -2.41 -8.80 10.77
CA ILE A 47 -1.98 -8.86 9.37
C ILE A 47 -1.49 -10.26 8.96
N LEU A 48 -0.94 -11.04 9.89
CA LEU A 48 -0.58 -12.45 9.63
C LEU A 48 -1.84 -13.29 9.37
N GLU A 49 -2.92 -13.07 10.13
CA GLU A 49 -4.21 -13.69 9.87
C GLU A 49 -4.86 -13.18 8.58
N GLU A 50 -4.71 -11.90 8.26
CA GLU A 50 -5.15 -11.36 6.97
C GLU A 50 -4.47 -12.07 5.80
N ARG A 51 -3.14 -12.25 5.86
CA ARG A 51 -2.40 -13.00 4.85
C ARG A 51 -2.90 -14.44 4.73
N ARG A 52 -3.06 -15.13 5.86
CA ARG A 52 -3.60 -16.50 5.88
C ARG A 52 -4.98 -16.56 5.23
N SER A 53 -5.85 -15.60 5.54
CA SER A 53 -7.22 -15.57 5.03
C SER A 53 -7.32 -15.16 3.56
N ARG A 54 -6.53 -14.19 3.11
CA ARG A 54 -6.65 -13.59 1.76
C ARG A 54 -5.79 -14.27 0.72
N ILE A 55 -4.63 -14.80 1.12
CA ILE A 55 -3.65 -15.40 0.21
C ILE A 55 -3.58 -16.89 0.46
N ASP A 56 -3.08 -17.34 1.62
CA ASP A 56 -2.74 -18.75 1.83
C ASP A 56 -3.97 -19.69 1.73
N ASN A 57 -5.15 -19.19 2.11
CA ASN A 57 -6.43 -19.90 2.02
C ASN A 57 -7.07 -19.91 0.62
N ASP A 58 -6.56 -19.13 -0.33
CA ASP A 58 -7.07 -19.03 -1.70
C ASP A 58 -6.01 -19.53 -2.70
N PRO A 59 -6.18 -20.74 -3.28
CA PRO A 59 -5.25 -21.27 -4.27
C PRO A 59 -5.00 -20.35 -5.48
N GLN A 60 -5.99 -19.56 -5.90
CA GLN A 60 -5.80 -18.63 -7.01
C GLN A 60 -4.88 -17.48 -6.59
N ALA A 61 -5.07 -16.93 -5.39
CA ALA A 61 -4.21 -15.88 -4.86
C ALA A 61 -2.76 -16.35 -4.65
N VAL A 62 -2.55 -17.59 -4.16
CA VAL A 62 -1.21 -18.19 -4.07
C VAL A 62 -0.57 -18.33 -5.45
N LEU A 63 -1.31 -18.81 -6.44
CA LEU A 63 -0.80 -18.93 -7.81
C LEU A 63 -0.44 -17.57 -8.40
N ASP A 64 -1.27 -16.55 -8.19
CA ASP A 64 -1.02 -15.20 -8.70
C ASP A 64 0.23 -14.56 -8.04
N GLU A 65 0.42 -14.75 -6.73
CA GLU A 65 1.63 -14.31 -6.01
C GLU A 65 2.90 -14.96 -6.59
N GLU A 66 2.89 -16.28 -6.82
CA GLU A 66 4.01 -17.02 -7.41
C GLU A 66 4.27 -16.64 -8.87
N VAL A 67 3.21 -16.35 -9.62
CA VAL A 67 3.30 -15.87 -11.00
C VAL A 67 3.96 -14.49 -11.04
N ASP A 68 3.52 -13.53 -10.22
CA ASP A 68 4.11 -12.19 -10.16
C ASP A 68 5.58 -12.25 -9.70
N ALA A 69 5.89 -13.06 -8.69
CA ALA A 69 7.25 -13.29 -8.21
C ALA A 69 8.18 -13.88 -9.29
N THR A 70 7.62 -14.71 -10.19
CA THR A 70 8.35 -15.34 -11.29
C THR A 70 8.46 -14.47 -12.53
N LEU A 71 7.44 -13.63 -12.78
CA LEU A 71 7.37 -12.76 -13.94
C LEU A 71 8.39 -11.62 -13.83
N TRP A 72 8.34 -10.89 -12.72
CA TRP A 72 9.15 -9.71 -12.48
C TRP A 72 10.54 -10.07 -11.92
N GLN A 73 11.59 -9.84 -12.70
CA GLN A 73 12.96 -10.16 -12.30
C GLN A 73 13.64 -9.00 -11.56
N ASN A 74 13.34 -7.76 -11.93
CA ASN A 74 14.00 -6.56 -11.40
C ASN A 74 13.02 -5.58 -10.74
N GLN A 75 11.77 -5.54 -11.19
CA GLN A 75 10.71 -4.69 -10.64
C GLN A 75 10.32 -5.13 -9.23
N PRO A 76 10.08 -4.18 -8.31
CA PRO A 76 9.55 -4.47 -6.99
C PRO A 76 8.13 -5.06 -7.00
N TYR A 77 7.39 -5.01 -8.11
CA TYR A 77 6.06 -5.61 -8.23
C TYR A 77 6.05 -7.13 -8.07
N ARG A 78 7.22 -7.77 -8.05
CA ARG A 78 7.39 -9.16 -7.63
C ARG A 78 7.10 -9.42 -6.15
N ILE A 79 7.07 -8.37 -5.33
CA ILE A 79 6.88 -8.45 -3.87
C ILE A 79 5.38 -8.24 -3.61
N PRO A 80 4.67 -9.20 -3.00
CA PRO A 80 3.24 -9.04 -2.72
C PRO A 80 3.00 -7.82 -1.84
N VAL A 81 1.91 -7.10 -2.09
CA VAL A 81 1.58 -5.85 -1.36
C VAL A 81 1.53 -6.05 0.15
N ILE A 82 1.01 -7.20 0.60
CA ILE A 82 0.91 -7.56 2.02
C ILE A 82 2.27 -7.95 2.65
N GLY A 83 3.27 -8.25 1.81
CA GLY A 83 4.60 -8.72 2.22
C GLY A 83 4.71 -10.24 2.30
N TRP A 84 5.94 -10.73 2.39
CA TRP A 84 6.24 -12.16 2.56
C TRP A 84 6.07 -12.58 4.02
N MET A 85 5.48 -13.75 4.27
CA MET A 85 5.17 -14.25 5.63
C MET A 85 6.37 -14.14 6.58
N GLN A 86 7.54 -14.64 6.17
CA GLN A 86 8.74 -14.64 6.99
C GLN A 86 9.29 -13.24 7.32
N GLU A 87 9.02 -12.25 6.47
CA GLU A 87 9.38 -10.85 6.72
C GLU A 87 8.35 -10.19 7.64
N MET A 88 7.06 -10.45 7.41
CA MET A 88 5.95 -9.95 8.22
C MET A 88 6.07 -10.35 9.69
N GLU A 89 6.45 -11.61 9.96
CA GLU A 89 6.65 -12.13 11.32
C GLU A 89 7.72 -11.35 12.12
N GLN A 90 8.67 -10.74 11.42
CA GLN A 90 9.80 -10.01 12.01
C GLN A 90 9.53 -8.51 12.15
N LEU A 91 8.48 -7.97 11.52
CA LEU A 91 8.14 -6.56 11.61
C LEU A 91 7.98 -6.11 13.06
N ASN A 92 8.59 -4.99 13.39
CA ASN A 92 8.56 -4.41 14.72
C ASN A 92 8.20 -2.91 14.68
N ARG A 93 8.13 -2.29 15.86
CA ARG A 93 7.75 -0.88 16.00
C ARG A 93 8.72 0.06 15.31
N GLU A 94 10.02 -0.25 15.34
CA GLU A 94 11.05 0.59 14.71
C GLU A 94 10.87 0.61 13.19
N ASP A 95 10.56 -0.52 12.58
CA ASP A 95 10.28 -0.61 11.14
C ASP A 95 9.06 0.24 10.75
N ALA A 96 7.95 0.07 11.47
CA ALA A 96 6.71 0.82 11.23
C ALA A 96 6.93 2.33 11.42
N LYS A 97 7.65 2.72 12.48
CA LYS A 97 7.96 4.12 12.76
C LYS A 97 8.90 4.71 11.73
N ALA A 98 9.91 3.97 11.28
CA ALA A 98 10.85 4.42 10.26
C ALA A 98 10.14 4.65 8.92
N PHE A 99 9.23 3.76 8.53
CA PHE A 99 8.40 3.93 7.35
C PHE A 99 7.50 5.17 7.45
N TYR A 100 6.78 5.31 8.57
CA TYR A 100 5.91 6.46 8.84
C TYR A 100 6.67 7.78 8.83
N ASP A 101 7.82 7.86 9.49
CA ASP A 101 8.63 9.07 9.53
C ASP A 101 9.27 9.42 8.19
N THR A 102 9.51 8.44 7.34
CA THR A 102 10.06 8.68 6.00
C THR A 102 8.98 9.16 5.05
N PHE A 103 7.85 8.43 4.95
CA PHE A 103 6.93 8.57 3.82
C PHE A 103 5.67 9.38 4.11
N TYR A 104 5.21 9.44 5.37
CA TYR A 104 3.98 10.16 5.75
C TYR A 104 4.29 11.62 6.05
N ARG A 105 4.39 12.41 4.99
CA ARG A 105 4.75 13.84 5.01
C ARG A 105 3.90 14.62 4.00
N PRO A 106 3.62 15.92 4.26
CA PRO A 106 2.79 16.71 3.35
C PRO A 106 3.43 16.90 1.97
N ASN A 107 4.77 16.91 1.86
CA ASN A 107 5.48 16.96 0.58
C ASN A 107 5.49 15.64 -0.21
N ASN A 108 4.83 14.59 0.29
CA ASN A 108 4.66 13.30 -0.39
C ASN A 108 3.18 12.84 -0.39
N ALA A 109 2.25 13.76 -0.14
CA ALA A 109 0.82 13.48 -0.10
C ALA A 109 0.05 14.32 -1.11
N VAL A 110 -1.08 13.81 -1.59
CA VAL A 110 -2.04 14.52 -2.42
C VAL A 110 -3.41 14.37 -1.76
N VAL A 111 -4.07 15.50 -1.51
CA VAL A 111 -5.45 15.52 -0.99
C VAL A 111 -6.39 15.68 -2.18
N ILE A 112 -7.36 14.78 -2.30
CA ILE A 112 -8.37 14.79 -3.35
C ILE A 112 -9.73 14.99 -2.67
N VAL A 113 -10.47 16.02 -3.09
CA VAL A 113 -11.83 16.30 -2.60
C VAL A 113 -12.76 16.35 -3.80
N ALA A 114 -13.84 15.58 -3.74
CA ALA A 114 -14.87 15.55 -4.79
C ALA A 114 -16.25 15.50 -4.15
N GLY A 115 -17.14 16.41 -4.55
CA GLY A 115 -18.49 16.52 -3.99
C GLY A 115 -19.04 17.96 -4.08
N ASP A 116 -19.99 18.28 -3.20
CA ASP A 116 -20.59 19.61 -3.06
C ASP A 116 -19.67 20.55 -2.27
N VAL A 117 -18.65 21.11 -2.96
CA VAL A 117 -17.61 21.96 -2.35
C VAL A 117 -17.19 23.08 -3.29
N ASP A 118 -16.80 24.21 -2.71
CA ASP A 118 -16.11 25.29 -3.41
C ASP A 118 -14.58 25.10 -3.34
N PRO A 119 -13.85 25.12 -4.47
CA PRO A 119 -12.40 24.88 -4.49
C PRO A 119 -11.59 25.87 -3.65
N ASP A 120 -11.96 27.15 -3.62
CA ASP A 120 -11.23 28.17 -2.85
C ASP A 120 -11.44 27.97 -1.35
N ALA A 121 -12.66 27.62 -0.94
CA ALA A 121 -12.96 27.23 0.44
C ALA A 121 -12.17 25.98 0.85
N VAL A 122 -12.10 24.95 0.00
CA VAL A 122 -11.32 23.71 0.24
C VAL A 122 -9.85 24.03 0.41
N LYS A 123 -9.28 24.88 -0.45
CA LYS A 123 -7.89 25.30 -0.33
C LYS A 123 -7.64 26.02 1.00
N ALA A 124 -8.53 26.92 1.41
CA ALA A 124 -8.40 27.62 2.68
C ALA A 124 -8.50 26.66 3.89
N MET A 125 -9.38 25.65 3.84
CA MET A 125 -9.44 24.59 4.86
C MET A 125 -8.14 23.77 4.90
N ALA A 126 -7.60 23.39 3.75
CA ALA A 126 -6.35 22.65 3.65
C ALA A 126 -5.15 23.43 4.20
N GLU A 127 -5.07 24.73 3.94
CA GLU A 127 -4.04 25.61 4.52
C GLU A 127 -4.17 25.72 6.06
N ARG A 128 -5.39 25.74 6.60
CA ARG A 128 -5.64 25.76 8.05
C ARG A 128 -5.39 24.41 8.75
N THR A 129 -5.39 23.31 8.01
CA THR A 129 -5.19 21.94 8.53
C THR A 129 -3.83 21.40 8.11
N TYR A 130 -3.72 20.76 6.94
CA TYR A 130 -2.49 20.19 6.41
C TYR A 130 -1.36 21.21 6.28
N GLY A 131 -1.67 22.48 6.00
CA GLY A 131 -0.67 23.56 5.88
C GLY A 131 0.08 23.86 7.19
N LYS A 132 -0.45 23.44 8.34
CA LYS A 132 0.24 23.54 9.65
C LYS A 132 1.21 22.38 9.89
N VAL A 133 1.10 21.30 9.13
CA VAL A 133 1.98 20.14 9.26
C VAL A 133 3.33 20.48 8.63
N ALA A 134 4.41 20.33 9.41
CA ALA A 134 5.75 20.65 8.94
C ALA A 134 6.14 19.80 7.72
N ARG A 135 6.74 20.46 6.72
CA ARG A 135 7.32 19.79 5.55
C ARG A 135 8.40 18.80 5.99
N GLY A 136 8.40 17.62 5.39
CA GLY A 136 9.48 16.64 5.58
C GLY A 136 10.73 16.96 4.77
N PRO A 137 11.81 16.18 4.98
CA PRO A 137 12.96 16.20 4.10
C PRO A 137 12.57 15.78 2.67
N ASP A 138 13.42 16.12 1.72
CA ASP A 138 13.25 15.65 0.34
C ASP A 138 13.43 14.13 0.28
N LEU A 139 12.49 13.48 -0.40
CA LEU A 139 12.59 12.04 -0.63
C LEU A 139 13.64 11.75 -1.70
N ARG A 140 14.28 10.60 -1.56
CA ARG A 140 15.16 10.08 -2.60
C ARG A 140 14.38 9.96 -3.92
N PRO A 141 15.03 10.19 -5.07
CA PRO A 141 14.40 9.99 -6.37
C PRO A 141 13.81 8.58 -6.47
N ARG A 142 12.57 8.48 -6.98
CA ARG A 142 11.94 7.18 -7.22
C ARG A 142 12.70 6.47 -8.34
N ILE A 143 13.29 5.33 -8.01
CA ILE A 143 13.93 4.46 -8.98
C ILE A 143 12.85 3.59 -9.59
N ARG A 144 12.62 3.74 -10.89
CA ARG A 144 11.80 2.83 -11.69
C ARG A 144 12.78 1.94 -12.46
N PRO A 145 13.12 0.75 -11.94
CA PRO A 145 14.02 -0.15 -12.67
C PRO A 145 13.42 -0.49 -14.04
N VAL A 146 14.22 -1.04 -14.94
CA VAL A 146 13.73 -1.59 -16.20
C VAL A 146 13.78 -3.11 -16.08
N GLU A 147 12.74 -3.79 -16.57
CA GLU A 147 12.77 -5.25 -16.64
C GLU A 147 13.80 -5.70 -17.69
N PRO A 148 14.65 -6.69 -17.36
CA PRO A 148 15.48 -7.32 -18.36
C PRO A 148 14.61 -8.05 -19.39
N GLU A 149 15.13 -8.18 -20.60
CA GLU A 149 14.46 -8.94 -21.67
C GLU A 149 14.18 -10.39 -21.22
N GLN A 150 12.93 -10.80 -21.36
CA GLN A 150 12.50 -12.17 -21.03
C GLN A 150 12.77 -13.09 -22.22
N ASN A 151 13.95 -13.72 -22.24
CA ASN A 151 14.39 -14.61 -23.32
C ASN A 151 13.85 -16.05 -23.23
N THR A 152 13.03 -16.35 -22.22
CA THR A 152 12.54 -17.71 -21.96
C THR A 152 11.10 -17.69 -21.52
N LYS A 153 10.38 -18.78 -21.81
CA LYS A 153 9.06 -19.04 -21.21
C LYS A 153 9.26 -19.60 -19.81
N ARG A 154 8.54 -19.04 -18.84
CA ARG A 154 8.37 -19.61 -17.50
C ARG A 154 6.97 -20.19 -17.37
N THR A 155 6.85 -21.30 -16.65
CA THR A 155 5.57 -21.93 -16.33
C THR A 155 5.54 -22.15 -14.83
N VAL A 156 4.54 -21.58 -14.18
CA VAL A 156 4.24 -21.81 -12.76
C VAL A 156 3.05 -22.77 -12.73
N THR A 157 3.11 -23.77 -11.85
CA THR A 157 2.02 -24.76 -11.71
C THR A 157 1.78 -25.01 -10.24
N LEU A 158 0.58 -24.68 -9.80
CA LEU A 158 0.08 -25.01 -8.47
C LEU A 158 -0.89 -26.17 -8.58
N THR A 159 -0.69 -27.21 -7.76
CA THR A 159 -1.67 -28.28 -7.55
C THR A 159 -2.14 -28.20 -6.11
N ASP A 160 -3.45 -28.06 -5.93
CA ASP A 160 -4.05 -27.89 -4.60
C ASP A 160 -5.33 -28.73 -4.48
N ALA A 161 -5.50 -29.43 -3.36
CA ALA A 161 -6.64 -30.31 -3.12
C ALA A 161 -7.99 -29.55 -3.02
N ARG A 162 -7.96 -28.24 -2.76
CA ARG A 162 -9.14 -27.37 -2.70
C ARG A 162 -9.67 -27.01 -4.10
N VAL A 163 -8.87 -27.23 -5.15
CA VAL A 163 -9.21 -26.85 -6.53
C VAL A 163 -9.94 -28.00 -7.24
N SER A 164 -11.21 -27.78 -7.59
CA SER A 164 -12.02 -28.74 -8.35
C SER A 164 -12.07 -28.48 -9.85
N VAL A 165 -11.75 -27.25 -10.28
CA VAL A 165 -11.75 -26.84 -11.69
C VAL A 165 -10.39 -26.21 -12.00
N PRO A 166 -9.62 -26.75 -12.97
CA PRO A 166 -8.35 -26.16 -13.36
C PRO A 166 -8.57 -24.83 -14.08
N SER A 167 -7.73 -23.84 -13.78
CA SER A 167 -7.61 -22.59 -14.52
C SER A 167 -6.24 -22.51 -15.20
N PHE A 168 -6.15 -21.71 -16.26
CA PHE A 168 -4.90 -21.43 -16.95
C PHE A 168 -4.91 -19.99 -17.45
N SER A 169 -3.79 -19.29 -17.27
CA SER A 169 -3.57 -17.94 -17.75
C SER A 169 -2.17 -17.80 -18.35
N THR A 170 -2.00 -16.78 -19.18
CA THR A 170 -0.71 -16.39 -19.77
C THR A 170 -0.54 -14.90 -19.60
N GLN A 171 0.64 -14.49 -19.13
CA GLN A 171 1.00 -13.09 -18.91
C GLN A 171 2.25 -12.74 -19.72
N TRP A 172 2.32 -11.49 -20.18
CA TRP A 172 3.46 -10.96 -20.92
C TRP A 172 3.82 -9.58 -20.36
N VAL A 173 5.11 -9.34 -20.16
CA VAL A 173 5.62 -8.00 -19.92
C VAL A 173 5.59 -7.24 -21.24
N VAL A 174 4.79 -6.17 -21.30
CA VAL A 174 4.65 -5.30 -22.47
C VAL A 174 5.01 -3.85 -22.09
N PRO A 175 5.36 -2.99 -23.06
CA PRO A 175 5.57 -1.58 -22.78
C PRO A 175 4.34 -0.93 -22.12
N SER A 176 4.54 -0.11 -21.07
CA SER A 176 3.49 0.75 -20.54
C SER A 176 3.45 2.08 -21.31
N TYR A 177 2.25 2.64 -21.50
CA TYR A 177 2.01 3.93 -22.15
C TYR A 177 2.01 5.08 -21.14
#